data_AF-A0A7C2Z6Q8-F1
#
_entry.id   AF-A0A7C2Z6Q8-F1
#
_cell.length_a   1.000
_cell.length_b   1.000
_cell.length_c   1.000
_cell.angle_alpha   90.00
_cell.angle_beta   90.00
_cell.angle_gamma   90.00
#
_symmetry.space_group_name_H-M   'P 1'
#
loop_
_entity.id
_entity.type
_entity.pdbx_description
1 polymer ?
#
loop_
_entity_poly.entity_id
_entity_poly.type
_entity_poly.pdbx_seq_one_letter_code
_entity_poly.pdbx_strand_id
1 'polypeptide(L)' 'MWRILVSVAFATCLLLSFGMVLQQKRSQGGRATVQGMGILHAPDFPPGVQWLNTDRPLSLKALRGKFVLLDFWTYC' A
#
# COMPACT_ATOMS: atom_id res chain seq x y z
N MET A 1 -27.57 35.44 -27.89
CA MET A 1 -27.91 34.03 -27.58
C MET A 1 -26.67 33.14 -27.40
N TRP A 2 -25.73 33.11 -28.35
CA TRP A 2 -24.48 32.31 -28.30
C TRP A 2 -23.61 32.49 -27.03
N ARG A 3 -23.51 33.72 -26.51
CA ARG A 3 -22.71 34.04 -25.31
C ARG A 3 -23.20 33.33 -24.03
N ILE A 4 -24.50 33.07 -23.91
CA ILE A 4 -25.09 32.38 -22.75
C ILE A 4 -24.82 30.87 -22.84
N LEU A 5 -24.88 30.32 -24.06
CA LEU A 5 -24.59 28.92 -24.31
C LEU A 5 -23.13 28.57 -23.99
N VAL A 6 -22.18 29.44 -24.35
CA VAL A 6 -20.75 29.24 -24.03
C VAL A 6 -20.51 29.28 -22.51
N SER A 7 -21.16 30.19 -21.78
CA SER A 7 -20.99 30.30 -20.33
C SER A 7 -21.57 29.10 -19.57
N VAL A 8 -22.72 28.58 -19.99
CA VAL A 8 -23.34 27.40 -19.37
C VAL A 8 -22.51 26.14 -19.64
N ALA A 9 -21.94 26.00 -20.84
CA ALA A 9 -21.00 24.92 -21.16
C ALA A 9 -19.71 25.00 -20.32
N PHE A 10 -19.18 26.20 -20.09
CA PHE A 10 -18.00 26.38 -19.24
C PHE A 10 -18.28 26.08 -17.76
N ALA A 11 -19.41 26.54 -17.23
CA ALA A 11 -19.80 26.31 -15.85
C ALA A 11 -20.05 24.81 -15.56
N THR A 12 -20.69 24.11 -16.50
CA THR A 12 -20.92 22.66 -16.39
C THR A 12 -19.61 21.88 -16.50
N CYS A 13 -18.69 22.28 -17.38
CA CYS A 13 -17.37 21.67 -17.49
C CYS A 13 -16.53 21.88 -16.21
N LEU A 14 -16.61 23.06 -15.59
CA LEU A 14 -15.94 23.37 -14.31
C LEU A 14 -16.49 22.55 -13.15
N LEU A 15 -17.81 22.35 -13.08
CA LEU A 15 -18.43 21.54 -12.02
C LEU A 15 -18.10 20.05 -12.16
N LEU A 16 -18.07 19.53 -13.40
CA LEU A 16 -17.69 18.14 -13.67
C LEU A 16 -16.21 17.87 -13.36
N SER A 17 -15.33 18.83 -13.65
CA SER A 17 -13.90 18.70 -13.35
C SER A 17 -13.59 18.86 -11.85
N PHE A 18 -14.31 19.75 -11.14
CA PHE A 18 -14.13 19.92 -9.69
C PHE A 18 -14.57 18.68 -8.89
N GLY A 19 -15.62 17.97 -9.32
CA GLY A 19 -16.05 16.70 -8.71
C GLY A 19 -15.02 15.57 -8.82
N MET A 20 -14.14 15.61 -9.84
CA MET A 20 -13.09 14.61 -10.05
C MET A 20 -11.88 14.82 -9.13
N VAL A 21 -11.66 16.03 -8.62
CA VAL A 21 -10.52 16.36 -7.74
C VAL A 21 -10.68 15.77 -6.33
N LEU A 22 -11.91 15.50 -5.86
CA LEU A 22 -12.14 14.95 -4.52
C LEU A 22 -12.09 13.42 -4.43
N GLN A 23 -12.05 12.69 -5.55
CA GLN A 23 -12.03 11.21 -5.54
C GLN A 23 -10.61 10.62 -5.59
N GLN A 24 -9.57 11.45 -5.61
CA GLN A 24 -8.19 10.96 -5.74
C GLN A 24 -7.55 10.63 -4.38
N LYS A 25 -8.22 9.79 -3.58
CA LYS A 25 -7.60 9.17 -2.40
C LYS A 25 -8.14 7.77 -2.11
N ARG A 26 -8.22 6.89 -3.12
CA ARG A 26 -8.35 5.45 -2.87
C ARG A 26 -7.84 4.59 -4.02
N SER A 27 -6.51 4.46 -4.10
CA SER A 27 -5.83 3.20 -4.35
C SER A 27 -4.31 3.44 -4.29
N GLN A 28 -3.77 3.63 -3.09
CA GLN A 28 -2.36 3.33 -2.87
C GLN A 28 -2.26 1.80 -2.73
N GLY A 29 -2.36 1.10 -3.85
CA GLY A 29 -1.74 -0.22 -3.97
C GLY A 29 -0.24 0.01 -3.84
N GLY A 30 0.34 -0.43 -2.72
CA GLY A 30 1.74 -0.24 -2.40
C GLY A 30 2.63 -0.78 -3.52
N ARG A 31 3.19 0.13 -4.32
CA ARG A 31 4.31 -0.18 -5.20
C ARG A 31 5.49 -0.50 -4.27
N ALA A 32 5.81 -1.79 -4.14
CA ALA A 32 7.12 -2.21 -3.69
C ALA A 32 8.14 -1.74 -4.75
N THR A 33 8.59 -0.50 -4.66
CA THR A 33 9.81 -0.05 -5.32
C THR A 33 10.94 -0.86 -4.71
N VAL A 34 11.44 -1.85 -5.43
CA VAL A 34 12.76 -2.43 -5.12
C VAL A 34 13.79 -1.34 -5.42
N GLN A 35 14.00 -0.44 -4.46
CA GLN A 35 15.15 0.47 -4.43
C GLN A 35 16.37 -0.36 -4.01
N GLY A 36 16.84 -1.19 -4.93
CA GLY A 36 17.98 -2.06 -4.72
C GLY A 36 19.28 -1.37 -5.10
N MET A 37 19.93 -0.70 -4.14
CA MET A 37 21.39 -0.54 -4.13
C MET A 37 21.91 -0.33 -2.69
N GLY A 38 21.40 -1.12 -1.73
CA GLY A 38 21.80 -1.05 -0.34
C GLY A 38 21.36 -2.29 0.45
N ILE A 39 21.89 -2.45 1.66
CA ILE A 39 21.49 -3.53 2.58
C ILE A 39 20.03 -3.28 3.00
N LEU A 40 19.10 -4.03 2.42
CA LEU A 40 17.70 -4.01 2.82
C LEU A 40 17.51 -4.98 3.99
N HIS A 41 17.12 -4.46 5.15
CA HIS A 41 16.75 -5.30 6.27
C HIS A 41 15.41 -5.99 6.00
N ALA A 42 15.31 -7.25 6.41
CA ALA A 42 14.04 -7.97 6.37
C ALA A 42 12.98 -7.22 7.21
N PRO A 43 11.74 -7.10 6.70
CA PRO A 43 10.64 -6.53 7.48
C PRO A 43 10.26 -7.48 8.61
N ASP A 44 9.74 -6.93 9.71
CA ASP A 44 9.27 -7.75 10.83
C ASP A 44 7.95 -8.49 10.48
N PHE A 45 7.60 -9.48 11.30
CA PHE A 45 6.38 -10.25 11.11
C PHE A 45 5.12 -9.40 11.41
N PRO A 46 4.02 -9.58 10.66
CA PRO A 46 2.78 -8.86 10.92
C PRO A 46 2.22 -9.15 12.33
N PRO A 47 1.60 -8.15 12.98
CA PRO A 47 0.95 -8.38 14.27
C PRO A 47 -0.32 -9.24 14.10
N GLY A 48 -0.68 -9.98 15.15
CA GLY A 48 -1.95 -10.73 15.21
C GLY A 48 -1.99 -12.03 14.41
N VAL A 49 -0.87 -12.47 13.83
CA VAL A 49 -0.77 -13.80 13.20
C VAL A 49 -0.67 -14.89 14.26
N GLN A 50 -1.32 -16.03 13.99
CA GLN A 50 -1.19 -17.21 14.84
C GLN A 50 0.10 -17.95 14.52
N TRP A 51 0.84 -18.31 15.56
CA TRP A 51 2.07 -19.09 15.44
C TRP A 51 1.82 -20.52 15.90
N LEU A 52 2.49 -21.45 15.24
CA LEU A 52 2.53 -22.86 15.63
C LEU A 52 3.96 -23.19 16.12
N ASN A 53 4.08 -24.20 16.98
CA ASN A 53 5.36 -24.70 17.53
C ASN A 53 6.15 -23.69 18.39
N THR A 54 5.49 -22.67 18.94
CA THR A 54 6.08 -21.71 19.87
C THR A 54 5.04 -21.25 20.89
N ASP A 55 5.50 -20.88 22.09
CA ASP A 55 4.67 -20.39 23.18
C ASP A 55 4.28 -18.89 23.01
N ARG A 56 5.01 -18.17 22.15
CA ARG A 56 4.82 -16.73 21.92
C ARG A 56 5.11 -16.33 20.47
N PRO A 57 4.56 -15.20 19.99
CA PRO A 57 4.88 -14.65 18.69
C PRO A 57 6.38 -14.34 18.52
N LEU A 58 6.90 -14.59 17.32
CA LEU A 58 8.28 -14.26 16.97
C LEU A 58 8.38 -12.82 16.43
N SER A 59 9.56 -12.22 16.61
CA SER A 59 9.97 -10.96 15.97
C SER A 59 11.41 -11.08 15.47
N LEU A 60 11.76 -10.35 14.41
CA LEU A 60 13.14 -10.35 13.91
C LEU A 60 14.14 -9.81 14.94
N LYS A 61 13.71 -8.93 15.86
CA LYS A 61 14.55 -8.45 16.97
C LYS A 61 14.94 -9.61 17.90
N ALA A 62 14.01 -10.51 18.22
CA ALA A 62 14.28 -11.65 19.09
C ALA A 62 15.20 -12.72 18.46
N LEU A 63 15.32 -12.71 17.12
CA LEU A 63 16.13 -13.67 16.36
C LEU A 63 17.52 -13.14 15.98
N ARG A 64 17.89 -11.93 16.42
CA ARG A 64 19.23 -11.36 16.16
C ARG A 64 20.34 -12.28 16.67
N GLY A 65 21.41 -12.40 15.88
CA GLY A 65 22.54 -13.29 16.19
C GLY A 65 22.34 -14.75 15.76
N LYS A 66 21.20 -15.07 15.11
CA LYS A 66 20.96 -16.38 14.49
C LYS A 66 20.87 -16.24 12.98
N PHE A 67 21.28 -17.27 12.25
CA PHE A 67 20.87 -17.45 10.86
C PHE A 67 19.39 -17.86 10.84
N VAL A 68 18.59 -17.13 10.07
CA VAL A 68 17.14 -17.34 9.97
C VAL A 68 16.82 -17.65 8.51
N LEU A 69 16.20 -18.81 8.27
CA LEU A 69 15.66 -19.19 6.98
C LEU A 69 14.15 -18.96 7.01
N LEU A 70 13.63 -18.20 6.04
CA LEU A 70 12.20 -18.05 5.81
C LEU A 70 11.81 -18.94 4.62
N ASP A 71 10.96 -19.92 4.90
CA ASP A 71 10.42 -20.83 3.89
C ASP A 71 8.93 -20.51 3.67
N PHE A 72 8.57 -20.18 2.43
CA PHE A 72 7.22 -19.79 2.05
C PHE A 72 6.53 -20.97 1.36
N TRP A 73 5.62 -21.63 2.07
CA TRP A 73 4.96 -22.85 1.61
C TRP A 73 3.47 -22.87 1.98
N THR A 74 2.74 -23.82 1.39
CA THR A 74 1.34 -24.12 1.69
C THR A 74 1.14 -25.63 1.75
N TYR A 75 0.13 -26.09 2.51
CA TYR A 75 -0.18 -27.52 2.67
C TYR A 75 -0.93 -28.14 1.47
N CYS A 76 -1.47 -27.29 0.59
CA CYS A 76 -2.31 -27.70 -0.54
C CYS A 76 -1.51 -28.15 -1.76
#